data_AF-A0A3T1D1T6-F1
#
_entry.id   AF-A0A3T1D1T6-F1
#
_cell.length_a   1.000
_cell.length_b   1.000
_cell.length_c   1.000
_cell.angle_alpha   90.00
_cell.angle_beta   90.00
_cell.angle_gamma   90.00
#
_symmetry.space_group_name_H-M   'P 1'
#
loop_
_entity.id
_entity.type
_entity.pdbx_description
1 polymer ?
#
loop_
_entity_poly.entity_id
_entity_poly.type
_entity_poly.pdbx_seq_one_letter_code
_entity_poly.pdbx_strand_id
1 'polypeptide(L)'
;MAIAKLRNEMAESKDPYVHVIGDFLISHVTKNPNDAEKIQAADKTIIKSLGAMAAEASKKKVGNHAVLTDAEGYEIVLKYFGIEGSAAPNTTLNLDDILGL
;
A
#
# COMPACT_ATOMS: atom_id res chain seq x y z
N MET A 1 17.89 2.64 1.76
CA MET A 1 17.13 1.80 0.81
C MET A 1 15.77 1.50 1.40
N ALA A 2 14.70 1.62 0.61
CA ALA A 2 13.31 1.44 1.06
C ALA A 2 13.07 0.09 1.77
N ILE A 3 13.51 -1.03 1.17
CA ILE A 3 13.30 -2.38 1.75
C ILE A 3 13.99 -2.52 3.12
N ALA A 4 15.21 -2.01 3.27
CA ALA A 4 15.91 -2.07 4.56
C ALA A 4 15.19 -1.26 5.64
N LYS A 5 14.68 -0.06 5.28
CA LYS A 5 13.85 0.76 6.17
C LYS A 5 12.59 0.02 6.60
N LEU A 6 11.85 -0.58 5.66
CA LEU A 6 10.65 -1.35 5.96
C LEU A 6 10.95 -2.54 6.88
N ARG A 7 12.03 -3.30 6.62
CA ARG A 7 12.43 -4.42 7.48
C ARG A 7 12.80 -3.98 8.89
N ASN A 8 13.44 -2.82 9.04
CA ASN A 8 13.74 -2.27 10.36
C ASN A 8 12.46 -1.89 11.11
N GLU A 9 11.53 -1.19 10.45
CA GLU A 9 10.23 -0.85 11.05
C GLU A 9 9.44 -2.10 11.48
N MET A 10 9.49 -3.17 10.68
CA MET A 10 8.88 -4.46 11.02
C MET A 10 9.55 -5.11 12.23
N ALA A 11 10.88 -5.12 12.30
CA ALA A 11 11.63 -5.72 13.41
C ALA A 11 11.42 -4.98 14.74
N GLU A 12 11.24 -3.66 14.71
CA GLU A 12 10.99 -2.83 15.90
C GLU A 12 9.55 -2.91 16.39
N SER A 13 8.61 -3.38 15.55
CA SER A 13 7.19 -3.41 15.86
C SER A 13 6.71 -4.79 16.34
N LYS A 14 5.90 -4.76 17.41
CA LYS A 14 5.13 -5.94 17.89
C LYS A 14 3.73 -6.02 17.30
N ASP A 15 3.31 -5.00 16.54
CA ASP A 15 1.99 -4.95 15.92
C ASP A 15 1.96 -5.89 14.70
N PRO A 16 1.12 -6.94 14.69
CA PRO A 16 1.06 -7.88 13.57
C PRO A 16 0.64 -7.20 12.26
N TYR A 17 -0.11 -6.11 12.30
CA TYR A 17 -0.53 -5.39 11.09
C TYR A 17 0.62 -4.60 10.46
N VAL A 18 1.65 -4.21 11.24
CA VAL A 18 2.88 -3.64 10.67
C VAL A 18 3.59 -4.68 9.80
N HIS A 19 3.58 -5.95 10.17
CA HIS A 19 4.20 -7.00 9.36
C HIS A 19 3.43 -7.25 8.06
N VAL A 20 2.10 -7.32 8.11
CA VAL A 20 1.25 -7.46 6.92
C VAL A 20 1.48 -6.33 5.92
N ILE A 21 1.44 -5.07 6.39
CA ILE A 21 1.65 -3.92 5.53
C ILE A 21 3.11 -3.82 5.08
N GLY A 22 4.06 -4.22 5.92
CA GLY A 22 5.47 -4.29 5.56
C GLY A 22 5.74 -5.25 4.40
N ASP A 23 5.20 -6.47 4.46
CA ASP A 23 5.32 -7.46 3.39
C ASP A 23 4.68 -6.98 2.08
N PHE A 24 3.49 -6.36 2.18
CA PHE A 24 2.84 -5.72 1.04
C PHE A 24 3.72 -4.64 0.39
N LEU A 25 4.28 -3.72 1.18
CA LEU A 25 5.12 -2.62 0.67
C LEU A 25 6.45 -3.12 0.10
N ILE A 26 7.04 -4.17 0.68
CA ILE A 26 8.25 -4.82 0.12
C ILE A 26 7.92 -5.39 -1.26
N SER A 27 6.84 -6.17 -1.37
CA SER A 27 6.38 -6.73 -2.65
C SER A 27 6.11 -5.62 -3.68
N HIS A 28 5.48 -4.51 -3.25
CA HIS A 28 5.22 -3.35 -4.09
C HIS A 28 6.51 -2.75 -4.66
N VAL A 29 7.49 -2.43 -3.80
CA VAL A 29 8.76 -1.81 -4.23
C VAL A 29 9.59 -2.74 -5.10
N THR A 30 9.54 -4.06 -4.86
CA THR A 30 10.21 -5.03 -5.73
C THR A 30 9.63 -5.01 -7.15
N LYS A 31 8.32 -4.82 -7.31
CA LYS A 31 7.64 -4.75 -8.61
C LYS A 31 7.70 -3.35 -9.23
N ASN A 32 7.77 -2.31 -8.40
CA ASN A 32 7.75 -0.90 -8.78
C ASN A 32 8.94 -0.13 -8.16
N PRO A 33 10.18 -0.34 -8.65
CA PRO A 33 11.36 0.27 -8.03
C PRO A 33 11.32 1.80 -7.96
N ASN A 34 10.62 2.46 -8.89
CA ASN A 34 10.47 3.92 -8.95
C ASN A 34 9.69 4.51 -7.75
N ASP A 35 8.97 3.69 -6.99
CA ASP A 35 8.27 4.12 -5.78
C ASP A 35 9.14 4.03 -4.51
N ALA A 36 10.35 3.48 -4.59
CA ALA A 36 11.24 3.29 -3.46
C ALA A 36 11.53 4.61 -2.72
N GLU A 37 11.76 5.71 -3.45
CA GLU A 37 12.07 7.01 -2.85
C GLU A 37 10.91 7.54 -1.99
N LYS A 38 9.67 7.34 -2.46
CA LYS A 38 8.46 7.77 -1.73
C LYS A 38 8.31 7.03 -0.40
N ILE A 39 8.62 5.73 -0.38
CA ILE A 39 8.59 4.89 0.82
C ILE A 39 9.78 5.18 1.75
N GLN A 40 10.90 5.62 1.20
CA GLN A 40 12.10 5.95 1.96
C GLN A 40 12.01 7.29 2.69
N ALA A 41 11.03 8.15 2.38
CA ALA A 41 10.80 9.42 3.06
C ALA A 41 10.76 9.25 4.60
N ALA A 42 11.53 10.08 5.31
CA ALA A 42 11.82 9.91 6.74
C ALA A 42 10.58 10.12 7.63
N ASP A 43 9.63 10.94 7.18
CA ASP A 43 8.40 11.23 7.91
C ASP A 43 7.30 10.17 7.70
N LYS A 44 7.48 9.28 6.72
CA LYS A 44 6.56 8.20 6.35
C LYS A 44 6.96 6.90 7.03
N THR A 45 6.00 6.20 7.62
CA THR A 45 6.22 4.90 8.31
C THR A 45 5.02 3.99 8.12
N ILE A 46 5.22 2.68 8.29
CA ILE A 46 4.15 1.67 8.23
C ILE A 46 3.07 1.96 9.29
N ILE A 47 3.47 2.30 10.52
CA ILE A 47 2.49 2.54 11.58
C ILE A 47 1.61 3.76 11.29
N LYS A 48 2.16 4.80 10.66
CA LYS A 48 1.38 5.97 10.26
C LYS A 48 0.47 5.68 9.06
N SER A 49 0.85 4.77 8.15
CA SER A 49 -0.05 4.34 7.07
C SER A 49 -1.24 3.55 7.61
N LEU A 50 -1.03 2.70 8.63
CA LEU A 50 -2.12 2.05 9.37
C LEU A 50 -3.05 3.07 10.05
N GLY A 51 -2.50 4.16 10.60
CA GLY A 51 -3.30 5.27 11.13
C GLY A 51 -4.16 5.94 10.06
N ALA A 52 -3.62 6.15 8.85
CA ALA A 52 -4.39 6.66 7.73
C ALA A 52 -5.50 5.68 7.29
N MET A 53 -5.20 4.39 7.24
CA MET A 53 -6.17 3.34 6.94
C MET A 53 -7.31 3.30 7.97
N ALA A 54 -6.99 3.40 9.27
CA ALA A 54 -7.98 3.47 10.33
C ALA A 54 -8.89 4.72 10.22
N ALA A 55 -8.30 5.88 9.87
CA ALA A 55 -9.06 7.11 9.67
C ALA A 55 -10.07 6.98 8.51
N GLU A 56 -9.67 6.40 7.38
CA GLU A 56 -10.57 6.15 6.25
C GLU A 56 -11.63 5.09 6.57
N ALA A 57 -11.24 3.97 7.20
CA ALA A 57 -12.18 2.93 7.64
C ALA A 57 -13.28 3.51 8.55
N SER A 58 -12.91 4.39 9.47
CA SER A 58 -13.85 4.98 10.43
C SER A 58 -15.01 5.74 9.78
N LYS A 59 -14.83 6.25 8.56
CA LYS A 59 -15.88 6.94 7.79
C LYS A 59 -16.98 5.99 7.30
N LYS A 60 -16.67 4.70 7.17
CA LYS A 60 -17.59 3.64 6.72
C LYS A 60 -18.17 2.83 7.89
N LYS A 61 -17.99 3.32 9.12
CA LYS A 61 -18.38 2.59 10.33
C LYS A 61 -19.89 2.34 10.37
N VAL A 62 -20.28 1.09 10.58
CA VAL A 62 -21.67 0.68 10.81
C VAL A 62 -21.75 0.05 12.20
N GLY A 63 -22.48 0.69 13.11
CA GLY A 63 -22.48 0.30 14.53
C GLY A 63 -21.07 0.36 15.12
N ASN A 64 -20.51 -0.79 15.51
CA ASN A 64 -19.19 -0.89 16.14
C ASN A 64 -18.09 -1.43 15.21
N HIS A 65 -18.39 -1.71 13.94
CA HIS A 65 -17.39 -2.23 13.00
C HIS A 65 -17.17 -1.26 11.84
N ALA A 66 -15.94 -1.28 11.33
CA ALA A 66 -15.56 -0.69 10.06
C ALA A 66 -14.73 -1.74 9.33
N VAL A 67 -15.16 -2.11 8.13
CA VAL A 67 -14.50 -3.15 7.33
C VAL A 67 -14.03 -2.50 6.04
N LEU A 68 -12.77 -2.75 5.72
CA LEU A 68 -12.19 -2.47 4.41
C LEU A 68 -11.92 -3.82 3.76
N THR A 69 -12.07 -3.88 2.44
CA THR A 69 -11.44 -4.94 1.65
C THR A 69 -9.93 -4.75 1.64
N ASP A 70 -9.19 -5.83 1.36
CA ASP A 70 -7.73 -5.77 1.20
C ASP A 70 -7.30 -4.70 0.19
N ALA A 71 -8.00 -4.64 -0.96
CA ALA A 71 -7.74 -3.67 -2.02
C ALA A 71 -7.88 -2.22 -1.53
N GLU A 72 -8.98 -1.89 -0.84
CA GLU A 72 -9.18 -0.55 -0.26
C GLU A 72 -8.11 -0.21 0.77
N GLY A 73 -7.76 -1.17 1.66
CA GLY A 73 -6.72 -0.97 2.65
C GLY A 73 -5.36 -0.67 2.03
N TYR A 74 -4.96 -1.47 1.04
CA TYR A 74 -3.70 -1.29 0.33
C TYR A 74 -3.66 0.00 -0.49
N GLU A 75 -4.76 0.39 -1.13
CA GLU A 75 -4.84 1.67 -1.84
C GLU A 75 -4.62 2.86 -0.90
N ILE A 76 -5.25 2.84 0.29
CA ILE A 76 -5.05 3.89 1.30
C ILE A 76 -3.59 3.94 1.76
N VAL A 77 -2.97 2.78 1.98
CA VAL A 77 -1.54 2.70 2.35
C VAL A 77 -0.67 3.31 1.25
N LEU A 78 -0.85 2.94 -0.01
CA LEU A 78 -0.08 3.50 -1.12
C LEU A 78 -0.28 5.02 -1.24
N LYS A 79 -1.53 5.48 -1.13
CA LYS A 79 -1.87 6.91 -1.12
C LYS A 79 -1.19 7.66 0.02
N TYR A 80 -1.07 7.06 1.20
CA TYR A 80 -0.33 7.67 2.31
C TYR A 80 1.14 7.95 1.95
N PHE A 81 1.78 7.09 1.15
CA PHE A 81 3.12 7.30 0.63
C PHE A 81 3.17 8.19 -0.62
N GLY A 82 2.04 8.70 -1.12
CA GLY A 82 1.99 9.48 -2.36
C GLY A 82 2.19 8.64 -3.61
N ILE A 83 1.88 7.34 -3.54
CA ILE A 83 1.88 6.42 -4.68
C ILE A 83 0.45 6.37 -5.21
N GLU A 84 0.23 6.96 -6.38
CA GLU A 84 -1.05 6.97 -7.09
C GLU A 84 -0.96 6.08 -8.34
N GLY A 85 -2.08 5.48 -8.74
CA GLY A 85 -2.18 4.76 -10.02
C GLY A 85 -1.55 3.35 -10.08
N SER A 86 -1.02 2.83 -8.96
CA SER A 86 -0.41 1.49 -8.93
C SER A 86 -1.35 0.38 -8.42
N ALA A 87 -2.63 0.48 -8.79
CA ALA A 87 -3.63 -0.57 -8.57
C ALA A 87 -4.30 -0.97 -9.90
N ALA A 88 -3.50 -1.22 -10.94
CA ALA A 88 -3.83 -2.12 -12.05
C ALA A 88 -2.55 -2.43 -12.83
N PRO A 89 -2.35 -3.67 -13.34
CA PRO A 89 -1.57 -3.82 -14.55
C PRO A 89 -2.25 -2.98 -15.63
N ASN A 90 -1.48 -2.21 -16.40
CA ASN A 90 -1.97 -1.66 -17.66
C ASN A 90 -2.33 -2.85 -18.56
N THR A 91 -3.57 -3.28 -18.48
CA THR A 91 -4.19 -4.24 -19.37
C THR A 91 -5.60 -3.74 -19.63
N THR A 92 -5.69 -2.50 -20.11
CA THR A 92 -6.64 -2.24 -21.19
C THR A 92 -6.08 -3.02 -22.37
N LEU A 93 -6.42 -4.31 -22.48
CA LEU A 93 -6.34 -4.96 -23.79
C LEU A 93 -7.35 -4.20 -24.63
N ASN A 94 -6.86 -3.35 -25.53
CA ASN A 94 -7.71 -2.89 -26.60
C ASN A 94 -8.10 -4.14 -27.40
N LEU A 95 -9.36 -4.23 -27.81
CA LEU A 95 -9.84 -5.32 -28.66
C LEU A 95 -9.00 -5.40 -29.95
N ASP A 96 -8.49 -4.25 -30.39
CA ASP A 96 -7.59 -4.11 -31.54
C ASP A 96 -6.24 -4.82 -31.31
N ASP A 97 -5.70 -4.81 -30.09
CA ASP A 97 -4.43 -5.48 -29.75
C ASP A 97 -4.55 -7.01 -29.74
N ILE A 98 -5.76 -7.53 -29.46
CA ILE A 98 -6.05 -8.97 -29.47
C ILE A 98 -6.34 -9.46 -30.89
N LEU A 99 -7.01 -8.65 -31.70
CA LEU A 99 -7.50 -9.05 -33.01
C LEU A 99 -6.55 -8.71 -34.17
N GLY A 100 -5.51 -7.90 -33.93
CA GLY A 100 -4.54 -7.52 -34.97
C GLY A 100 -5.19 -6.84 -36.18
N LEU A 101 -6.25 -6.05 -35.94
CA LEU A 101 -7.02 -5.29 -36.93
C LEU A 101 -6.59 -3.82 -36.93
#